data_AF-A0A8C3A1T2-F1
#
_entry.id   AF-A0A8C3A1T2-F1
#
_cell.length_a   1.000
_cell.length_b   1.000
_cell.length_c   1.000
_cell.angle_alpha   90.00
_cell.angle_beta   90.00
_cell.angle_gamma   90.00
#
_symmetry.space_group_name_H-M   'P 1'
#
loop_
_entity.id
_entity.type
_entity.pdbx_description
1 polymer ?
#
loop_
_entity_poly.entity_id
_entity_poly.type
_entity_poly.pdbx_seq_one_letter_code
_entity_poly.pdbx_strand_id
1 'polypeptide(L)'
;MGCSHSKKKSKKGEKSRKDQSRRDEGGKRATGEPDVCLEKQLERFEWQLRILREANGNPERAELLRDHTDKEVCSLVLSLLEKVKTETTVDLNVLREQKCETASKEHERNVEELHKKHEQEKTEATETFQAAENVLKAEVEQLTSDLQVYNELKKRRDESTFKKDLQRNLQAHGSPGAFWESEQESLLFVIEMKTERVQEQSRKLQQMDALVEKNLSLEDQIVLVLQQNEDLRVRIDNGQTLIQQLSMEQQDLKVALERQAVLNRKLSQEKEQLVFKLRHRDSCPTLHLPVLMQEIAPR
;
A
#
# COMPACT_ATOMS: atom_id res chain seq x y z
N MET A 1 6.43 -52.63 37.47
CA MET A 1 5.81 -51.31 37.66
C MET A 1 5.25 -50.87 36.29
N GLY A 2 4.10 -51.31 35.79
CA GLY A 2 2.88 -51.78 36.44
C GLY A 2 1.86 -50.65 36.52
N CYS A 3 0.96 -50.56 35.52
CA CYS A 3 -0.39 -49.93 35.46
C CYS A 3 -0.60 -49.37 34.03
N SER A 4 -1.23 -50.03 33.05
CA SER A 4 -2.52 -50.74 32.95
C SER A 4 -3.76 -49.83 33.01
N HIS A 5 -4.29 -49.60 31.79
CA HIS A 5 -5.70 -49.65 31.36
C HIS A 5 -6.82 -48.96 32.17
N SER A 6 -7.59 -48.11 31.48
CA SER A 6 -9.04 -48.35 31.38
C SER A 6 -9.67 -47.66 30.17
N LYS A 7 -10.15 -48.49 29.24
CA LYS A 7 -11.18 -48.15 28.25
C LYS A 7 -12.53 -48.02 28.96
N LYS A 8 -13.33 -47.03 28.60
CA LYS A 8 -14.79 -47.15 28.69
C LYS A 8 -15.47 -46.44 27.51
N LYS A 9 -16.12 -47.26 26.68
CA LYS A 9 -17.07 -46.91 25.62
C LYS A 9 -18.37 -46.36 26.23
N SER A 10 -19.00 -45.44 25.51
CA SER A 10 -20.46 -45.25 25.28
C SER A 10 -20.77 -43.75 25.29
N LYS A 11 -21.70 -43.20 24.51
CA LYS A 11 -22.59 -43.65 23.42
C LYS A 11 -23.26 -42.36 22.93
N LYS A 12 -23.37 -42.22 21.62
CA LYS A 12 -24.38 -41.50 20.82
C LYS A 12 -25.30 -40.52 21.56
N GLY A 13 -25.26 -39.25 21.13
CA GLY A 13 -26.25 -38.23 21.46
C GLY A 13 -26.10 -37.00 20.57
N GLU A 14 -26.67 -37.06 19.37
CA GLU A 14 -27.03 -35.86 18.62
C GLU A 14 -27.92 -34.97 19.50
N LYS A 15 -27.50 -33.71 19.70
CA LYS A 15 -28.42 -32.67 20.14
C LYS A 15 -27.99 -31.33 19.57
N SER A 16 -28.66 -30.97 18.48
CA SER A 16 -28.79 -29.62 17.96
C SER A 16 -29.00 -28.61 19.10
N ARG A 17 -28.12 -27.60 19.15
CA ARG A 17 -28.31 -26.30 19.82
C ARG A 17 -28.09 -25.28 18.71
N LYS A 18 -29.13 -24.77 18.06
CA LYS A 18 -30.07 -23.75 18.54
C LYS A 18 -29.32 -22.49 19.03
N ASP A 19 -29.15 -21.58 18.08
CA ASP A 19 -29.64 -20.20 18.14
C ASP A 19 -29.02 -19.29 19.20
N GLN A 20 -28.12 -18.42 18.73
CA GLN A 20 -27.78 -17.12 19.31
C GLN A 20 -27.31 -16.28 18.11
N SER A 21 -28.21 -15.59 17.40
CA SER A 21 -28.77 -14.29 17.77
C SER A 21 -27.71 -13.37 18.37
N ARG A 22 -27.25 -12.40 17.55
CA ARG A 22 -27.11 -11.00 17.96
C ARG A 22 -26.94 -10.08 16.74
N ARG A 23 -28.07 -9.43 16.39
CA ARG A 23 -28.24 -8.00 16.05
C ARG A 23 -27.39 -7.50 14.88
N ASP A 24 -27.93 -7.25 13.69
CA ASP A 24 -28.95 -6.23 13.40
C ASP A 24 -28.92 -5.04 14.38
N GLU A 25 -27.90 -4.20 14.25
CA GLU A 25 -28.06 -2.75 14.34
C GLU A 25 -27.86 -2.27 12.89
N GLY A 26 -28.92 -2.13 12.10
CA GLY A 26 -30.01 -1.22 12.40
C GLY A 26 -29.42 0.18 12.36
N GLY A 27 -29.51 0.82 11.19
CA GLY A 27 -28.96 2.14 10.96
C GLY A 27 -29.27 3.08 12.10
N LYS A 28 -28.22 3.56 12.79
CA LYS A 28 -28.28 4.82 13.51
C LYS A 28 -28.29 5.94 12.47
N ARG A 29 -29.39 6.04 11.70
CA ARG A 29 -29.96 7.37 11.48
C ARG A 29 -30.26 7.84 12.89
N ALA A 30 -29.67 8.96 13.27
CA ALA A 30 -30.05 9.67 14.48
C ALA A 30 -31.56 9.93 14.38
N THR A 31 -32.34 9.01 14.94
CA THR A 31 -33.78 9.13 15.07
C THR A 31 -33.99 10.17 16.13
N GLY A 32 -34.38 11.36 15.68
CA GLY A 32 -35.24 12.27 16.42
C GLY A 32 -34.83 12.54 17.87
N GLU A 33 -33.68 13.16 18.07
CA GLU A 33 -33.79 14.38 18.86
C GLU A 33 -34.49 15.36 17.90
N PRO A 34 -35.78 15.72 18.12
CA PRO A 34 -36.30 16.91 17.46
C PRO A 34 -35.27 17.97 17.80
N ASP A 35 -34.63 18.52 16.76
CA ASP A 35 -33.54 19.45 16.92
C ASP A 35 -34.11 20.59 17.77
N VAL A 36 -33.83 20.54 19.07
CA VAL A 36 -34.41 21.43 20.07
C VAL A 36 -34.06 22.86 19.66
N CYS A 37 -33.02 23.05 18.84
CA CYS A 37 -32.69 24.29 18.17
C CYS A 37 -33.73 24.71 17.11
N LEU A 38 -34.09 23.85 16.15
CA LEU A 38 -35.08 24.15 15.10
C LEU A 38 -36.49 24.35 15.65
N GLU A 39 -36.90 23.58 16.66
CA GLU A 39 -38.21 23.73 17.30
C GLU A 39 -38.27 25.07 18.08
N LYS A 40 -37.22 25.40 18.83
CA LYS A 40 -37.07 26.74 19.45
C LYS A 40 -36.99 27.86 18.43
N GLN A 41 -36.43 27.61 17.24
CA GLN A 41 -36.31 28.59 16.18
C GLN A 41 -37.67 28.83 15.50
N LEU A 42 -38.48 27.78 15.31
CA LEU A 42 -39.87 27.87 14.88
C LEU A 42 -40.72 28.63 15.91
N GLU A 43 -40.63 28.30 17.20
CA GLU A 43 -41.34 29.03 18.26
C GLU A 43 -41.00 30.53 18.28
N ARG A 44 -39.73 30.89 18.06
CA ARG A 44 -39.30 32.29 17.93
C ARG A 44 -39.91 32.98 16.72
N PHE A 45 -39.93 32.32 15.56
CA PHE A 45 -40.56 32.87 14.36
C PHE A 45 -42.07 33.00 14.53
N GLU A 46 -42.73 32.02 15.15
CA GLU A 46 -44.16 32.06 15.46
C GLU A 46 -44.51 33.19 16.44
N TRP A 47 -43.68 33.41 17.46
CA TRP A 47 -43.84 34.54 18.39
C TRP A 47 -43.62 35.89 17.69
N GLN A 48 -42.59 36.00 16.85
CA GLN A 48 -42.36 37.20 16.02
C GLN A 48 -43.54 37.46 15.08
N LEU A 49 -44.09 36.43 14.43
CA LEU A 49 -45.27 36.53 13.59
C LEU A 49 -46.52 36.93 14.37
N ARG A 50 -46.67 36.47 15.61
CA ARG A 50 -47.79 36.85 16.49
C ARG A 50 -47.74 38.34 16.83
N ILE A 51 -46.57 38.85 17.22
CA ILE A 51 -46.36 40.28 17.49
C ILE A 51 -46.58 41.13 16.23
N LEU A 52 -46.05 40.69 15.08
CA LEU A 52 -46.26 41.39 13.82
C LEU A 52 -47.75 41.41 13.42
N ARG A 53 -48.49 40.34 13.70
CA ARG A 53 -49.94 40.26 13.44
C ARG A 53 -50.74 41.18 14.36
N GLU A 54 -50.38 41.25 15.64
CA GLU A 54 -50.97 42.18 16.60
C GLU A 54 -50.66 43.65 16.23
N ALA A 55 -49.43 43.93 15.79
CA ALA A 55 -49.01 45.26 15.32
C ALA A 55 -49.66 45.68 13.97
N ASN A 56 -50.08 44.72 13.14
CA ASN A 56 -50.80 44.98 11.90
C ASN A 56 -52.31 45.19 12.09
N GLY A 57 -52.85 44.98 13.29
CA GLY A 57 -54.28 45.09 13.61
C GLY A 57 -54.81 46.53 13.80
N ASN A 58 -54.03 47.57 13.44
CA ASN A 58 -54.47 48.96 13.54
C ASN A 58 -55.35 49.35 12.32
N PRO A 59 -56.65 49.65 12.49
CA PRO A 59 -57.59 49.91 11.39
C PRO A 59 -57.22 51.15 10.56
N GLU A 60 -56.62 52.18 11.17
CA GLU A 60 -56.19 53.41 10.47
C GLU A 60 -55.00 53.16 9.54
N ARG A 61 -54.11 52.24 9.91
CA ARG A 61 -52.94 51.88 9.09
C ARG A 61 -53.36 51.02 7.90
N ALA A 62 -54.34 50.14 8.10
CA ALA A 62 -54.96 49.38 7.01
C ALA A 62 -55.74 50.30 6.04
N GLU A 63 -56.34 51.39 6.53
CA GLU A 63 -57.02 52.40 5.72
C GLU A 63 -56.05 53.28 4.92
N LEU A 64 -54.98 53.77 5.54
CA LEU A 64 -53.94 54.55 4.85
C LEU A 64 -53.21 53.76 3.76
N LEU A 65 -53.07 52.44 3.95
CA LEU A 65 -52.53 51.51 2.95
C LEU A 65 -53.51 51.23 1.81
N ARG A 66 -54.83 51.33 2.03
CA ARG A 66 -55.84 51.28 0.96
C ARG A 66 -55.81 52.54 0.09
N ASP A 67 -55.52 53.70 0.68
CA ASP A 67 -55.48 54.98 -0.04
C ASP A 67 -54.24 55.15 -0.92
N HIS A 68 -53.16 54.42 -0.63
CA HIS A 68 -51.92 54.40 -1.40
C HIS A 68 -51.71 53.10 -2.20
N THR A 69 -52.78 52.42 -2.61
CA THR A 69 -52.67 51.29 -3.55
C THR A 69 -52.31 51.81 -4.94
N ASP A 70 -51.06 52.21 -5.11
CA ASP A 70 -50.49 52.39 -6.43
C ASP A 70 -50.44 51.00 -7.07
N LYS A 71 -51.42 50.76 -7.95
CA LYS A 71 -51.63 49.46 -8.61
C LYS A 71 -50.38 49.00 -9.35
N GLU A 72 -49.57 49.95 -9.82
CA GLU A 72 -48.32 49.67 -10.52
C GLU A 72 -47.24 49.16 -9.55
N VAL A 73 -47.11 49.80 -8.39
CA VAL A 73 -46.19 49.35 -7.33
C VAL A 73 -46.60 47.98 -6.78
N CYS A 74 -47.89 47.76 -6.53
CA CYS A 74 -48.38 46.45 -6.12
C CYS A 74 -48.13 45.37 -7.18
N SER A 75 -48.34 45.68 -8.46
CA SER A 75 -48.06 44.77 -9.58
C SER A 75 -46.57 44.44 -9.69
N LEU A 76 -45.69 45.44 -9.55
CA LEU A 76 -44.24 45.27 -9.57
C LEU A 76 -43.75 44.41 -8.40
N VAL A 77 -44.24 44.66 -7.18
CA VAL A 77 -43.90 43.86 -6.00
C VAL A 77 -44.33 42.41 -6.16
N LEU A 78 -45.54 42.16 -6.66
CA LEU A 78 -46.00 40.79 -6.95
C LEU A 78 -45.15 40.12 -8.04
N SER A 79 -44.76 40.86 -9.08
CA SER A 79 -43.87 40.35 -10.14
C SER A 79 -42.47 40.01 -9.61
N LEU A 80 -41.88 40.89 -8.79
CA LEU A 80 -40.59 40.65 -8.14
C LEU A 80 -40.66 39.47 -7.18
N LEU A 81 -41.74 39.34 -6.40
CA LEU A 81 -41.97 38.22 -5.51
C LEU A 81 -42.04 36.90 -6.29
N GLU A 82 -42.78 36.87 -7.40
CA GLU A 82 -42.84 35.69 -8.26
C GLU A 82 -41.47 35.39 -8.90
N LYS A 83 -40.73 36.39 -9.37
CA LYS A 83 -39.35 36.20 -9.87
C LYS A 83 -38.44 35.60 -8.81
N VAL A 84 -38.39 36.19 -7.61
CA VAL A 84 -37.57 35.70 -6.49
C VAL A 84 -37.98 34.28 -6.10
N LYS A 85 -39.28 33.98 -6.03
CA LYS A 85 -39.76 32.61 -5.78
C LYS A 85 -39.26 31.66 -6.87
N THR A 86 -39.43 32.01 -8.15
CA THR A 86 -39.01 31.14 -9.26
C THR A 86 -37.50 30.90 -9.24
N GLU A 87 -36.69 31.95 -9.06
CA GLU A 87 -35.24 31.85 -8.98
C GLU A 87 -34.80 31.01 -7.78
N THR A 88 -35.37 31.27 -6.59
CA THR A 88 -35.10 30.47 -5.39
C THR A 88 -35.50 29.00 -5.57
N THR A 89 -36.63 28.71 -6.24
CA THR A 89 -37.04 27.33 -6.50
C THR A 89 -36.11 26.63 -7.49
N VAL A 90 -35.60 27.35 -8.50
CA VAL A 90 -34.61 26.83 -9.45
C VAL A 90 -33.30 26.51 -8.73
N ASP A 91 -32.79 27.44 -7.92
CA ASP A 91 -31.55 27.24 -7.15
C ASP A 91 -31.65 26.05 -6.19
N LEU A 92 -32.78 25.93 -5.47
CA LEU A 92 -33.03 24.80 -4.59
C LEU A 92 -33.12 23.47 -5.35
N ASN A 93 -33.72 23.46 -6.55
CA ASN A 93 -33.79 22.28 -7.40
C ASN A 93 -32.40 21.87 -7.90
N VAL A 94 -31.59 22.82 -8.37
CA VAL A 94 -30.20 22.57 -8.79
C VAL A 94 -29.37 22.02 -7.64
N LEU A 95 -29.47 22.62 -6.45
CA LEU A 95 -28.76 22.13 -5.26
C LEU A 95 -29.22 20.70 -4.89
N ARG A 96 -30.52 20.41 -5.00
CA ARG A 96 -31.07 19.09 -4.72
C ARG A 96 -30.56 18.05 -5.73
N GLU A 97 -30.54 18.38 -7.02
CA GLU A 97 -30.04 17.52 -8.09
C GLU A 97 -28.54 17.22 -7.88
N GLN A 98 -27.73 18.25 -7.60
CA GLN A 98 -26.30 18.07 -7.28
C GLN A 98 -26.08 17.19 -6.05
N LYS A 99 -26.88 17.36 -4.98
CA LYS A 99 -26.81 16.50 -3.79
C LYS A 99 -27.22 15.06 -4.09
N CYS A 100 -28.24 14.85 -4.92
CA CYS A 100 -28.65 13.52 -5.36
C CYS A 100 -27.57 12.85 -6.21
N GLU A 101 -26.97 13.58 -7.16
CA GLU A 101 -25.89 13.05 -7.99
C GLU A 101 -24.65 12.67 -7.19
N THR A 102 -24.22 13.54 -6.26
CA THR A 102 -23.05 13.27 -5.42
C THR A 102 -23.27 12.05 -4.53
N ALA A 103 -24.44 11.95 -3.89
CA ALA A 103 -24.82 10.78 -3.09
C ALA A 103 -24.91 9.49 -3.94
N SER A 104 -25.44 9.58 -5.17
CA SER A 104 -25.50 8.43 -6.08
C SER A 104 -24.10 7.96 -6.49
N LYS A 105 -23.21 8.90 -6.85
CA LYS A 105 -21.82 8.60 -7.22
C LYS A 105 -21.04 8.02 -6.02
N GLU A 106 -21.28 8.49 -4.81
CA GLU A 106 -20.67 7.92 -3.60
C GLU A 106 -21.20 6.51 -3.30
N HIS A 107 -22.52 6.29 -3.44
CA HIS A 107 -23.10 4.97 -3.29
C HIS A 107 -22.54 3.97 -4.30
N GLU A 108 -22.43 4.35 -5.57
CA GLU A 108 -21.85 3.52 -6.64
C GLU A 108 -20.40 3.15 -6.32
N ARG A 109 -19.56 4.11 -5.91
CA ARG A 109 -18.18 3.84 -5.46
C ARG A 109 -18.13 2.87 -4.29
N ASN A 110 -18.97 3.06 -3.28
CA ASN A 110 -19.03 2.17 -2.12
C ASN A 110 -19.44 0.75 -2.51
N VAL A 111 -20.38 0.59 -3.46
CA VAL A 111 -20.80 -0.72 -3.97
C VAL A 111 -19.66 -1.39 -4.74
N GLU A 112 -18.95 -0.66 -5.61
CA GLU A 112 -17.78 -1.19 -6.32
C GLU A 112 -16.66 -1.61 -5.38
N GLU A 113 -16.37 -0.82 -4.35
CA GLU A 113 -15.37 -1.15 -3.33
C GLU A 113 -15.76 -2.40 -2.54
N LEU A 114 -17.03 -2.51 -2.14
CA LEU A 114 -17.55 -3.70 -1.46
C LEU A 114 -17.47 -4.93 -2.37
N HIS A 115 -17.80 -4.80 -3.66
CA HIS A 115 -17.68 -5.89 -4.61
C HIS A 115 -16.22 -6.34 -4.78
N LYS A 116 -15.28 -5.38 -4.89
CA LYS A 116 -13.84 -5.69 -4.98
C LYS A 116 -13.33 -6.41 -3.73
N LYS A 117 -13.70 -5.94 -2.53
CA LYS A 117 -13.36 -6.61 -1.26
C LYS A 117 -13.93 -8.02 -1.20
N HIS A 118 -15.19 -8.21 -1.58
CA HIS A 118 -15.83 -9.52 -1.57
C HIS A 118 -15.13 -10.50 -2.52
N GLU A 119 -14.82 -10.10 -3.75
CA GLU A 119 -14.09 -10.97 -4.67
C GLU A 119 -12.67 -11.27 -4.17
N GLN A 120 -11.99 -10.28 -3.57
CA GLN A 120 -10.69 -10.50 -2.96
C GLN A 120 -10.76 -11.52 -1.80
N GLU A 121 -11.65 -11.32 -0.83
CA GLU A 121 -11.85 -12.22 0.31
C GLU A 121 -12.21 -13.64 -0.15
N LYS A 122 -13.04 -13.75 -1.19
CA LYS A 122 -13.40 -15.02 -1.82
C LYS A 122 -12.18 -15.70 -2.45
N THR A 123 -11.34 -14.96 -3.19
CA THR A 123 -10.11 -15.52 -3.76
C THR A 123 -9.15 -15.99 -2.66
N GLU A 124 -8.90 -15.17 -1.63
CA GLU A 124 -8.04 -15.52 -0.49
C GLU A 124 -8.57 -16.75 0.26
N ALA A 125 -9.89 -16.83 0.47
CA ALA A 125 -10.52 -18.00 1.09
C ALA A 125 -10.37 -19.27 0.23
N THR A 126 -10.50 -19.16 -1.10
CA THR A 126 -10.30 -20.31 -1.99
C THR A 126 -8.84 -20.76 -2.05
N GLU A 127 -7.89 -19.83 -2.06
CA GLU A 127 -6.46 -20.13 -2.08
C GLU A 127 -6.00 -20.79 -0.78
N THR A 128 -6.43 -20.25 0.37
CA THR A 128 -6.13 -20.85 1.68
C THR A 128 -6.73 -22.24 1.83
N PHE A 129 -7.96 -22.45 1.34
CA PHE A 129 -8.58 -23.77 1.31
C PHE A 129 -7.80 -24.75 0.43
N GLN A 130 -7.44 -24.36 -0.80
CA GLN A 130 -6.67 -25.22 -1.71
C GLN A 130 -5.27 -25.53 -1.16
N ALA A 131 -4.62 -24.57 -0.52
CA ALA A 131 -3.34 -24.80 0.15
C ALA A 131 -3.46 -25.84 1.26
N ALA A 132 -4.47 -25.72 2.14
CA ALA A 132 -4.72 -26.69 3.19
C ALA A 132 -5.09 -28.08 2.62
N GLU A 133 -5.90 -28.12 1.56
CA GLU A 133 -6.25 -29.36 0.86
C GLU A 133 -5.01 -30.06 0.29
N ASN A 134 -4.10 -29.32 -0.34
CA ASN A 134 -2.86 -29.87 -0.90
C ASN A 134 -1.93 -30.41 0.18
N VAL A 135 -1.80 -29.72 1.33
CA VAL A 135 -1.03 -30.22 2.47
C VAL A 135 -1.61 -31.54 2.98
N LEU A 136 -2.93 -31.62 3.16
CA LEU A 136 -3.58 -32.85 3.61
C LEU A 136 -3.46 -33.98 2.60
N LYS A 137 -3.54 -33.69 1.30
CA LYS A 137 -3.31 -34.70 0.25
C LYS A 137 -1.89 -35.25 0.32
N ALA A 138 -0.88 -34.39 0.47
CA ALA A 138 0.50 -34.81 0.61
C ALA A 138 0.71 -35.69 1.87
N GLU A 139 0.08 -35.33 3.00
CA GLU A 139 0.15 -36.12 4.24
C GLU A 139 -0.51 -37.50 4.06
N VAL A 140 -1.66 -37.57 3.39
CA VAL A 140 -2.34 -38.83 3.08
C VAL A 140 -1.48 -39.72 2.17
N GLU A 141 -0.85 -39.14 1.15
CA GLU A 141 0.06 -39.86 0.26
C GLU A 141 1.27 -40.42 1.01
N GLN A 142 1.88 -39.61 1.88
CA GLN A 142 2.99 -40.03 2.74
C GLN A 142 2.58 -41.19 3.67
N LEU A 143 1.48 -41.04 4.41
CA LEU A 143 0.97 -42.08 5.31
C LEU A 143 0.60 -43.37 4.54
N THR A 144 0.09 -43.23 3.32
CA THR A 144 -0.21 -44.38 2.45
C THR A 144 1.07 -45.11 2.04
N SER A 145 2.14 -44.38 1.72
CA SER A 145 3.45 -44.95 1.42
C SER A 145 4.04 -45.67 2.65
N ASP A 146 4.01 -45.04 3.82
CA ASP A 146 4.48 -45.63 5.07
C ASP A 146 3.72 -46.92 5.43
N LEU A 147 2.39 -46.91 5.23
CA LEU A 147 1.56 -48.11 5.41
C LEU A 147 1.93 -49.22 4.41
N GLN A 148 2.25 -48.90 3.16
CA GLN A 148 2.71 -49.88 2.19
C GLN A 148 4.04 -50.51 2.65
N VAL A 149 5.02 -49.70 3.04
CA VAL A 149 6.32 -50.16 3.56
C VAL A 149 6.14 -51.06 4.78
N TYR A 150 5.31 -50.65 5.74
CA TYR A 150 5.01 -51.45 6.94
C TYR A 150 4.37 -52.80 6.58
N ASN A 151 3.41 -52.79 5.65
CA ASN A 151 2.75 -54.01 5.19
C ASN A 151 3.71 -54.96 4.46
N GLU A 152 4.61 -54.43 3.63
CA GLU A 152 5.67 -55.23 3.01
C GLU A 152 6.62 -55.83 4.05
N LEU A 153 7.06 -55.04 5.03
CA LEU A 153 7.93 -55.52 6.10
C LEU A 153 7.26 -56.63 6.91
N LYS A 154 5.98 -56.47 7.22
CA LYS A 154 5.17 -57.49 7.88
C LYS A 154 5.08 -58.77 7.04
N LYS A 155 4.81 -58.65 5.73
CA LYS A 155 4.81 -59.81 4.81
C LYS A 155 6.17 -60.51 4.78
N ARG A 156 7.27 -59.77 4.60
CA ARG A 156 8.64 -60.33 4.62
C ARG A 156 8.93 -61.06 5.93
N ARG A 157 8.46 -60.53 7.06
CA ARG A 157 8.60 -61.16 8.38
C ARG A 157 7.77 -62.44 8.50
N ASP A 158 6.57 -62.47 7.95
CA ASP A 158 5.69 -63.64 8.00
C ASP A 158 6.12 -64.73 6.99
N GLU A 159 6.63 -64.33 5.82
CA GLU A 159 7.25 -65.18 4.80
C GLU A 159 8.67 -65.64 5.19
N SER A 160 9.30 -64.96 6.15
CA SER A 160 10.62 -65.29 6.64
C SER A 160 10.66 -66.74 7.12
N THR A 161 11.42 -67.56 6.39
CA THR A 161 11.68 -68.94 6.77
C THR A 161 12.59 -69.03 7.99
N PHE A 162 13.18 -67.91 8.44
CA PHE A 162 14.11 -67.85 9.56
C PHE A 162 13.63 -68.61 10.80
N LYS A 163 12.36 -68.46 11.22
CA LYS A 163 11.83 -69.22 12.36
C LYS A 163 11.76 -70.73 12.09
N LYS A 164 11.36 -71.13 10.89
CA LYS A 164 11.28 -72.54 10.48
C LYS A 164 12.67 -73.15 10.32
N ASP A 165 13.61 -72.42 9.74
CA ASP A 165 14.99 -72.83 9.52
C ASP A 165 15.76 -72.92 10.84
N LEU A 166 15.55 -71.96 11.75
CA LEU A 166 16.06 -72.00 13.12
C LEU A 166 15.53 -73.24 13.86
N GLN A 167 14.22 -73.50 13.79
CA GLN A 167 13.61 -74.67 14.42
C GLN A 167 14.08 -75.99 13.79
N ARG A 168 14.25 -76.05 12.46
CA ARG A 168 14.81 -77.20 11.74
C ARG A 168 16.27 -77.44 12.12
N ASN A 169 17.07 -76.37 12.27
CA ASN A 169 18.45 -76.44 12.74
C ASN A 169 18.53 -76.96 14.18
N LEU A 170 17.70 -76.43 15.07
CA LEU A 170 17.54 -76.89 16.45
C LEU A 170 17.17 -78.38 16.53
N GLN A 171 16.35 -78.88 15.60
CA GLN A 171 16.01 -80.30 15.52
C GLN A 171 17.12 -81.16 14.89
N ALA A 172 17.84 -80.64 13.89
CA ALA A 172 18.87 -81.38 13.17
C ALA A 172 20.20 -81.45 13.91
N HIS A 173 20.54 -80.39 14.65
CA HIS A 173 21.84 -80.23 15.31
C HIS A 173 21.74 -80.13 16.85
N GLY A 174 20.51 -80.18 17.39
CA GLY A 174 20.26 -80.05 18.82
C GLY A 174 20.13 -78.60 19.29
N SER A 175 19.96 -78.41 20.61
CA SER A 175 19.99 -77.08 21.25
C SER A 175 21.19 -76.28 20.75
N PRO A 176 21.06 -74.97 20.44
CA PRO A 176 22.20 -74.15 20.07
C PRO A 176 23.26 -74.28 21.15
N GLY A 177 24.34 -74.97 20.80
CA GLY A 177 25.58 -74.96 21.58
C GLY A 177 26.50 -73.86 21.06
N ALA A 178 27.74 -73.89 21.54
CA ALA A 178 28.78 -72.86 21.32
C ALA A 178 28.96 -72.37 19.86
N PHE A 179 28.63 -73.19 18.85
CA PHE A 179 28.72 -72.78 17.45
C PHE A 179 27.77 -71.64 17.08
N TRP A 180 26.50 -71.71 17.47
CA TRP A 180 25.50 -70.68 17.13
C TRP A 180 25.69 -69.41 17.95
N GLU A 181 26.17 -69.54 19.19
CA GLU A 181 26.58 -68.39 20.00
C GLU A 181 27.77 -67.66 19.34
N SER A 182 28.77 -68.40 18.87
CA SER A 182 29.92 -67.84 18.14
C SER A 182 29.52 -67.16 16.83
N GLU A 183 28.59 -67.74 16.05
CA GLU A 183 28.10 -67.11 14.82
C GLU A 183 27.29 -65.84 15.13
N GLN A 184 26.48 -65.86 16.20
CA GLN A 184 25.71 -64.69 16.62
C GLN A 184 26.63 -63.55 17.13
N GLU A 185 27.70 -63.87 17.86
CA GLU A 185 28.74 -62.91 18.26
C GLU A 185 29.49 -62.33 17.06
N SER A 186 29.84 -63.16 16.07
CA SER A 186 30.48 -62.73 14.82
C SER A 186 29.59 -61.76 14.03
N LEU A 187 28.29 -62.07 13.91
CA LEU A 187 27.34 -61.20 13.23
C LEU A 187 27.12 -59.88 14.00
N LEU A 188 27.09 -59.92 15.33
CA LEU A 188 27.00 -58.71 16.16
C LEU A 188 28.21 -57.79 15.90
N PHE A 189 29.42 -58.33 15.85
CA PHE A 189 30.62 -57.57 15.53
C PHE A 189 30.54 -56.90 14.15
N VAL A 190 30.10 -57.63 13.12
CA VAL A 190 29.92 -57.06 11.78
C VAL A 190 28.87 -55.94 11.78
N ILE A 191 27.76 -56.11 12.51
CA ILE A 191 26.72 -55.09 12.65
C ILE A 191 27.26 -53.84 13.35
N GLU A 192 28.01 -53.99 14.43
CA GLU A 192 28.65 -52.88 15.15
C GLU A 192 29.60 -52.12 14.22
N MET A 193 30.46 -52.84 13.50
CA MET A 193 31.39 -52.25 12.53
C MET A 193 30.67 -51.49 11.40
N LYS A 194 29.55 -52.03 10.91
CA LYS A 194 28.72 -51.37 9.88
C LYS A 194 28.01 -50.15 10.46
N THR A 195 27.51 -50.24 11.68
CA THR A 195 26.86 -49.14 12.41
C THR A 195 27.82 -47.97 12.61
N GLU A 196 29.05 -48.25 13.07
CA GLU A 196 30.08 -47.22 13.24
C GLU A 196 30.43 -46.54 11.91
N ARG A 197 30.55 -47.30 10.82
CA ARG A 197 30.81 -46.74 9.49
C ARG A 197 29.69 -45.85 9.00
N VAL A 198 28.43 -46.24 9.24
CA VAL A 198 27.25 -45.41 8.91
C VAL A 198 27.27 -44.12 9.73
N GLN A 199 27.51 -44.21 11.04
CA GLN A 199 27.60 -43.02 11.90
C GLN A 199 28.71 -42.06 11.44
N GLU A 200 29.86 -42.58 11.05
CA GLU A 200 30.95 -41.76 10.50
C GLU A 200 30.56 -41.07 9.19
N GLN A 201 29.86 -41.77 8.29
CA GLN A 201 29.32 -41.15 7.08
C GLN A 201 28.27 -40.08 7.40
N SER A 202 27.41 -40.30 8.41
CA SER A 202 26.44 -39.31 8.87
C SER A 202 27.12 -38.04 9.41
N ARG A 203 28.21 -38.16 10.18
CA ARG A 203 28.99 -37.00 10.65
C ARG A 203 29.59 -36.22 9.47
N LYS A 204 30.11 -36.92 8.45
CA LYS A 204 30.66 -36.27 7.25
C LYS A 204 29.59 -35.54 6.45
N LEU A 205 28.40 -36.12 6.33
CA LEU A 205 27.26 -35.45 5.69
C LEU A 205 26.89 -34.16 6.44
N GLN A 206 26.77 -34.20 7.77
CA GLN A 206 26.48 -33.00 8.56
C GLN A 206 27.55 -31.90 8.40
N GLN A 207 28.83 -32.28 8.32
CA GLN A 207 29.90 -31.32 8.05
C GLN A 207 29.78 -30.72 6.64
N MET A 208 29.42 -31.54 5.65
CA MET A 208 29.20 -31.08 4.29
C MET A 208 28.00 -30.13 4.21
N ASP A 209 26.89 -30.44 4.88
CA ASP A 209 25.71 -29.57 4.94
C ASP A 209 26.05 -28.20 5.54
N ALA A 210 26.80 -28.17 6.65
CA ALA A 210 27.27 -26.93 7.26
C ALA A 210 28.22 -26.13 6.35
N LEU A 211 29.00 -26.80 5.51
CA LEU A 211 29.85 -26.13 4.51
C LEU A 211 29.01 -25.55 3.37
N VAL A 212 27.96 -26.25 2.93
CA VAL A 212 27.02 -25.75 1.92
C VAL A 212 26.32 -24.49 2.42
N GLU A 213 25.80 -24.50 3.66
CA GLU A 213 25.17 -23.31 4.26
C GLU A 213 26.12 -22.10 4.33
N LYS A 214 27.38 -22.34 4.74
CA LYS A 214 28.40 -21.28 4.74
C LYS A 214 28.71 -20.77 3.33
N ASN A 215 28.77 -21.66 2.35
CA ASN A 215 29.03 -21.27 0.97
C ASN A 215 27.91 -20.37 0.44
N LEU A 216 26.65 -20.77 0.64
CA LEU A 216 25.48 -19.95 0.29
C LEU A 216 25.55 -18.56 0.94
N SER A 217 25.87 -18.49 2.24
CA SER A 217 26.01 -17.19 2.94
C SER A 217 27.15 -16.33 2.37
N LEU A 218 28.24 -16.95 1.92
CA LEU A 218 29.34 -16.23 1.27
C LEU A 218 28.95 -15.76 -0.15
N GLU A 219 28.20 -16.56 -0.90
CA GLU A 219 27.65 -16.16 -2.19
C GLU A 219 26.75 -14.92 -2.06
N ASP A 220 25.85 -14.91 -1.06
CA ASP A 220 25.01 -13.74 -0.76
C ASP A 220 25.83 -12.49 -0.41
N GLN A 221 26.90 -12.66 0.39
CA GLN A 221 27.80 -11.56 0.73
C GLN A 221 28.55 -11.03 -0.50
N ILE A 222 28.99 -11.91 -1.40
CA ILE A 222 29.63 -11.53 -2.67
C ILE A 222 28.67 -10.71 -3.51
N VAL A 223 27.42 -11.15 -3.67
CA VAL A 223 26.39 -10.42 -4.42
C VAL A 223 26.17 -9.02 -3.84
N LEU A 224 26.05 -8.91 -2.51
CA LEU A 224 25.88 -7.61 -1.84
C LEU A 224 27.08 -6.67 -2.10
N VAL A 225 28.31 -7.19 -1.97
CA VAL A 225 29.52 -6.39 -2.21
C VAL A 225 29.64 -5.98 -3.67
N LEU A 226 29.25 -6.84 -4.62
CA LEU A 226 29.22 -6.50 -6.04
C LEU A 226 28.20 -5.38 -6.33
N GLN A 227 27.01 -5.47 -5.73
CA GLN A 227 25.99 -4.42 -5.86
C GLN A 227 26.49 -3.09 -5.28
N GLN A 228 27.09 -3.10 -4.10
CA GLN A 228 27.67 -1.89 -3.49
C GLN A 228 28.80 -1.27 -4.34
N ASN A 229 29.62 -2.11 -4.98
CA ASN A 229 30.65 -1.64 -5.91
C ASN A 229 30.04 -0.97 -7.14
N GLU A 230 28.96 -1.53 -7.69
CA GLU A 230 28.26 -0.93 -8.83
C GLU A 230 27.65 0.42 -8.44
N ASP A 231 27.00 0.52 -7.28
CA ASP A 231 26.48 1.79 -6.77
C ASP A 231 27.59 2.84 -6.57
N LEU A 232 28.79 2.41 -6.15
CA LEU A 232 29.95 3.30 -6.06
C LEU A 232 30.46 3.73 -7.44
N ARG A 233 30.50 2.83 -8.42
CA ARG A 233 30.87 3.15 -9.82
C ARG A 233 29.93 4.19 -10.40
N VAL A 234 28.62 3.99 -10.29
CA VAL A 234 27.61 4.95 -10.77
C VAL A 234 27.79 6.33 -10.10
N ARG A 235 28.07 6.36 -8.79
CA ARG A 235 28.36 7.62 -8.08
C ARG A 235 29.63 8.30 -8.59
N ILE A 236 30.68 7.53 -8.87
CA ILE A 236 31.93 8.05 -9.44
C ILE A 236 31.67 8.64 -10.83
N ASP A 237 30.95 7.94 -11.70
CA ASP A 237 30.65 8.40 -13.06
C ASP A 237 29.81 9.68 -13.06
N ASN A 238 28.83 9.78 -12.16
CA ASN A 238 28.07 11.01 -11.94
C ASN A 238 28.96 12.16 -11.46
N GLY A 239 29.85 11.90 -10.51
CA GLY A 239 30.82 12.88 -10.02
C GLY A 239 31.78 13.35 -11.12
N GLN A 240 32.27 12.43 -11.96
CA GLN A 240 33.11 12.76 -13.11
C GLN A 240 32.37 13.63 -14.13
N THR A 241 31.11 13.32 -14.41
CA THR A 241 30.27 14.12 -15.32
C THR A 241 30.10 15.54 -14.78
N LEU A 242 29.84 15.70 -13.47
CA LEU A 242 29.74 17.01 -12.84
C LEU A 242 31.06 17.79 -12.89
N ILE A 243 32.20 17.13 -12.65
CA ILE A 243 33.53 17.75 -12.76
C ILE A 243 33.77 18.25 -14.19
N GLN A 244 33.40 17.47 -15.21
CA GLN A 244 33.53 17.87 -16.60
C GLN A 244 32.66 19.10 -16.92
N GLN A 245 31.41 19.12 -16.44
CA GLN A 245 30.50 20.26 -16.62
C GLN A 245 31.05 21.54 -15.96
N LEU A 246 31.44 21.47 -14.68
CA LEU A 246 32.01 22.59 -13.96
C LEU A 246 33.31 23.10 -14.61
N SER A 247 34.13 22.20 -15.14
CA SER A 247 35.35 22.57 -15.86
C SER A 247 35.04 23.33 -17.16
N MET A 248 33.99 22.92 -17.88
CA MET A 248 33.52 23.60 -19.09
C MET A 248 32.97 24.99 -18.75
N GLU A 249 32.10 25.10 -17.73
CA GLU A 249 31.58 26.39 -17.25
C GLU A 249 32.71 27.33 -16.78
N GLN A 250 33.71 26.80 -16.07
CA GLN A 250 34.88 27.57 -15.64
C GLN A 250 35.65 28.12 -16.84
N GLN A 251 35.80 27.32 -17.90
CA GLN A 251 36.49 27.75 -19.12
C GLN A 251 35.68 28.83 -19.86
N ASP A 252 34.37 28.68 -19.97
CA ASP A 252 33.49 29.67 -20.60
C ASP A 252 33.49 31.01 -19.85
N LEU A 253 33.46 30.96 -18.51
CA LEU A 253 33.57 32.15 -17.66
C LEU A 253 34.91 32.87 -17.83
N LYS A 254 36.03 32.13 -17.92
CA LYS A 254 37.34 32.71 -18.20
C LYS A 254 37.35 33.44 -19.55
N VAL A 255 36.81 32.81 -20.60
CA VAL A 255 36.72 33.42 -21.93
C VAL A 255 35.83 34.68 -21.90
N ALA A 256 34.69 34.64 -21.20
CA ALA A 256 33.82 35.80 -21.05
C ALA A 256 34.53 36.95 -20.30
N LEU A 257 35.24 36.64 -19.22
CA LEU A 257 36.01 37.60 -18.44
C LEU A 257 37.11 38.27 -19.29
N GLU A 258 37.86 37.49 -20.06
CA GLU A 258 38.88 38.02 -20.98
C GLU A 258 38.27 38.96 -22.03
N ARG A 259 37.15 38.58 -22.65
CA ARG A 259 36.41 39.45 -23.59
C ARG A 259 35.99 40.75 -22.93
N GLN A 260 35.44 40.69 -21.72
CA GLN A 260 35.00 41.89 -20.99
C GLN A 260 36.19 42.77 -20.58
N ALA A 261 37.33 42.19 -20.19
CA ALA A 261 38.55 42.93 -19.90
C ALA A 261 39.07 43.68 -21.14
N VAL A 262 39.02 43.07 -22.32
CA VAL A 262 39.37 43.72 -23.58
C VAL A 262 38.43 44.89 -23.89
N LEU A 263 37.11 44.71 -23.75
CA LEU A 263 36.13 45.79 -23.95
C LEU A 263 36.33 46.94 -22.96
N ASN A 264 36.58 46.64 -21.68
CA ASN A 264 36.87 47.65 -20.68
C ASN A 264 38.12 48.46 -20.99
N ARG A 265 39.19 47.82 -21.49
CA ARG A 265 40.40 48.55 -21.95
C ARG A 265 40.07 49.50 -23.09
N LYS A 266 39.31 49.05 -24.09
CA LYS A 266 38.87 49.90 -25.22
C LYS A 266 38.05 51.11 -24.74
N LEU A 267 37.04 50.87 -23.91
CA LEU A 267 36.22 51.95 -23.34
C LEU A 267 37.04 52.91 -22.47
N SER A 268 38.03 52.39 -21.73
CA SER A 268 38.94 53.24 -20.95
C SER A 268 39.80 54.14 -21.84
N GLN A 269 40.32 53.60 -22.95
CA GLN A 269 41.05 54.39 -23.95
C GLN A 269 40.15 55.43 -24.62
N GLU A 270 38.94 55.06 -25.03
CA GLU A 270 37.95 56.01 -25.59
C GLU A 270 37.59 57.10 -24.60
N LYS A 271 37.38 56.74 -23.32
CA LYS A 271 37.14 57.69 -22.23
C LYS A 271 38.31 58.66 -22.08
N GLU A 272 39.55 58.17 -22.06
CA GLU A 272 40.74 59.02 -21.98
C GLU A 272 40.84 59.97 -23.18
N GLN A 273 40.59 59.48 -24.40
CA GLN A 273 40.54 60.31 -25.60
C GLN A 273 39.46 61.40 -25.54
N LEU A 274 38.26 61.07 -25.03
CA LEU A 274 37.17 62.03 -24.87
C LEU A 274 37.50 63.07 -23.78
N VAL A 275 38.05 62.65 -22.65
CA VAL A 275 38.52 63.56 -21.58
C VAL A 275 39.61 64.48 -22.12
N PHE A 276 40.55 63.96 -22.92
CA PHE A 276 41.55 64.76 -23.60
C PHE A 276 40.90 65.80 -24.50
N LYS A 277 39.98 65.40 -25.40
CA LYS A 277 39.24 66.34 -26.27
C LYS A 277 38.46 67.41 -25.48
N LEU A 278 37.84 67.06 -24.36
CA LEU A 278 37.13 68.01 -23.49
C LEU A 278 38.07 69.03 -22.85
N ARG A 279 39.22 68.58 -22.32
CA ARG A 279 40.22 69.47 -21.70
C ARG A 279 40.93 70.38 -22.69
N HIS A 280 40.99 69.99 -23.96
CA HIS A 280 41.68 70.73 -25.02
C HIS A 280 40.69 71.36 -26.02
N ARG A 281 39.40 71.47 -25.67
CA ARG A 281 38.34 72.05 -26.52
C ARG A 281 38.58 73.54 -26.83
N ASP A 282 39.39 74.22 -26.04
CA ASP A 282 39.72 75.64 -26.21
C ASP A 282 41.02 75.86 -27.01
N SER A 283 41.56 74.87 -27.73
CA SER A 283 42.86 74.98 -28.41
C SER A 283 42.93 74.52 -29.87
N CYS A 284 41.80 74.37 -30.60
CA CYS A 284 41.84 74.30 -32.07
C CYS A 284 40.58 74.88 -32.75
N PRO A 285 40.74 75.58 -33.89
CA PRO A 285 39.70 76.41 -34.50
C PRO A 285 38.65 75.61 -35.30
N THR A 286 37.42 76.12 -35.23
CA THR A 286 36.24 75.93 -36.10
C THR A 286 36.29 74.80 -37.12
N LEU A 287 35.56 73.71 -36.84
CA LEU A 287 34.89 72.94 -37.89
C LEU A 287 33.39 72.91 -37.64
N HIS A 288 32.71 73.33 -38.70
CA HIS A 288 31.30 73.61 -38.88
C HIS A 288 30.37 72.54 -38.24
N LEU A 289 29.48 72.98 -37.34
CA LEU A 289 28.31 72.20 -36.94
C LEU A 289 27.19 72.49 -37.96
N PRO A 290 26.61 71.50 -38.63
CA PRO A 290 25.28 71.65 -39.21
C PRO A 290 24.24 71.39 -38.12
N VAL A 291 23.45 72.41 -37.79
CA VAL A 291 22.17 72.28 -37.09
C VAL A 291 21.07 72.25 -38.14
N LEU A 292 20.25 71.20 -38.16
CA LEU A 292 18.78 71.21 -38.22
C LEU A 292 18.30 69.74 -38.32
N MET A 293 17.68 69.21 -37.26
CA MET A 293 16.22 69.05 -37.10
C MET A 293 15.62 67.91 -37.95
N GLN A 294 15.24 66.81 -37.29
CA GLN A 294 13.92 66.18 -37.45
C GLN A 294 13.67 65.28 -36.22
N GLU A 295 12.99 65.80 -35.19
CA GLU A 295 11.54 65.80 -34.96
C GLU A 295 11.00 64.46 -34.44
N ILE A 296 10.18 64.63 -33.41
CA ILE A 296 9.64 63.67 -32.46
C ILE A 296 8.44 62.94 -33.08
N ALA A 297 8.31 61.64 -32.84
CA ALA A 297 7.00 61.06 -32.53
C ALA A 297 7.14 59.74 -31.73
N PRO A 298 6.43 59.60 -30.60
CA PRO A 298 6.31 58.34 -29.89
C PRO A 298 5.06 57.56 -30.35
N ARG A 299 5.20 56.24 -30.53
CA ARG A 299 4.22 55.20 -30.16
C ARG A 299 4.87 53.84 -30.19
#